data_AF-A0A5J4Q593-F1
#
_entry.id   AF-A0A5J4Q593-F1
#
_cell.length_a   1.000
_cell.length_b   1.000
_cell.length_c   1.000
_cell.angle_alpha   90.00
_cell.angle_beta   90.00
_cell.angle_gamma   90.00
#
_symmetry.space_group_name_H-M   'P 1'
#
loop_
_entity.id
_entity.type
_entity.pdbx_description
1 polymer ?
#
loop_
_entity_poly.entity_id
_entity_poly.type
_entity_poly.pdbx_seq_one_letter_code
_entity_poly.pdbx_strand_id
1 'polypeptide(L)'
;MGYVVLHLKKALGNDAGTSAHIKRTIHPKNADESRTHLNRELIGFPQSVKNRTEAIQHRIENAGITRKIGKNQVRAIGVMLSASPDDMKRIEETGRLNDWCADSVDWLQKTFGAENLVSAVLHRDETTPHIHATIVPVVTGERRKAKEEKSTESKKKYKKKNPNAARLCADDVMARDKLKGYQDSYAQRMQVYGLQRGIEGSKAKHINTQQYYRELYVKNENLKEEIEDLQEQKEATKEEVRHVYDLKDEARDKFLAMDEYVRRKDNELSIIETKLQKAKQEYEPYRAQEELNLIHELFPMMKEQLRIADLYRKIGLAIESIKLLFEGKSLTTKSFSFFSPEHNQKFMAEDVRLKIEKEPDNPNKLRLNLNEMNILEWFQQKYKEFQQRIVSNTRQVPLKNKGFRL
;
A
#
# COMPACT_ATOMS: atom_id res chain seq x y z
N MET A 1 20.68 -10.80 27.31
CA MET A 1 21.75 -11.57 27.99
C MET A 1 22.64 -12.18 26.93
N GLY A 2 23.94 -11.90 26.96
CA GLY A 2 24.87 -12.46 25.97
C GLY A 2 25.34 -13.87 26.29
N TYR A 3 26.06 -14.45 25.34
CA TYR A 3 26.55 -15.82 25.41
C TYR A 3 27.97 -15.89 25.99
N VAL A 4 28.27 -16.96 26.72
CA VAL A 4 29.67 -17.35 26.96
C VAL A 4 30.33 -17.74 25.65
N VAL A 5 31.59 -17.35 25.49
CA VAL A 5 32.45 -17.80 24.40
C VAL A 5 33.53 -18.69 24.99
N LEU A 6 33.45 -19.98 24.69
CA LEU A 6 34.46 -20.98 25.03
C LEU A 6 34.89 -21.67 23.74
N HIS A 7 36.14 -21.49 23.34
CA HIS A 7 36.67 -22.10 22.12
C HIS A 7 38.00 -22.82 22.40
N LEU A 8 38.11 -24.07 21.96
CA LEU A 8 39.31 -24.90 22.13
C LEU A 8 39.96 -25.16 20.77
N LYS A 9 41.28 -24.98 20.68
CA LYS A 9 42.07 -25.21 19.46
C LYS A 9 43.29 -26.07 19.76
N LYS A 10 43.50 -27.13 18.98
CA LYS A 10 44.74 -27.92 19.02
C LYS A 10 45.90 -27.06 18.55
N ALA A 11 46.94 -26.92 19.37
CA ALA A 11 48.15 -26.23 18.97
C ALA A 11 48.91 -27.03 17.90
N LEU A 12 49.52 -26.33 16.95
CA LEU A 12 50.37 -26.92 15.92
C LEU A 12 51.84 -26.75 16.30
N GLY A 13 52.61 -27.85 16.27
CA GLY A 13 54.03 -27.83 16.61
C GLY A 13 54.29 -27.33 18.03
N ASN A 14 55.18 -26.35 18.17
CA ASN A 14 55.52 -25.69 19.45
C ASN A 14 54.63 -24.48 19.76
N ASP A 15 53.69 -24.14 18.88
CA ASP A 15 52.77 -23.02 19.04
C ASP A 15 53.44 -21.66 19.26
N ALA A 16 54.66 -21.47 18.73
CA ALA A 16 55.47 -20.28 18.96
C ALA A 16 54.78 -18.99 18.50
N GLY A 17 54.06 -19.02 17.37
CA GLY A 17 53.30 -17.86 16.88
C GLY A 17 52.20 -17.43 17.85
N THR A 18 51.46 -18.39 18.42
CA THR A 18 50.45 -18.10 19.46
C THR A 18 51.12 -17.58 20.74
N SER A 19 52.25 -18.15 21.14
CA SER A 19 53.03 -17.63 22.28
C SER A 19 53.49 -16.19 22.06
N ALA A 20 53.96 -15.85 20.85
CA ALA A 20 54.40 -14.51 20.48
C ALA A 20 53.23 -13.49 20.51
N HIS A 21 52.06 -13.90 20.01
CA HIS A 21 50.85 -13.09 20.06
C HIS A 21 50.35 -12.87 21.51
N ILE A 22 50.33 -13.92 22.33
CA ILE A 22 49.90 -13.84 23.75
C ILE A 22 50.80 -12.91 24.55
N LYS A 23 52.12 -13.02 24.35
CA LYS A 23 53.13 -12.21 25.04
C LYS A 23 53.37 -10.84 24.42
N ARG A 24 52.66 -10.51 23.34
CA ARG A 24 52.83 -9.27 22.57
C ARG A 24 54.28 -9.03 22.09
N THR A 25 55.03 -10.10 21.79
CA THR A 25 56.34 -9.94 21.12
C THR A 25 56.17 -9.65 19.62
N ILE A 26 54.97 -9.92 19.08
CA ILE A 26 54.52 -9.46 17.77
C ILE A 26 53.19 -8.73 18.01
N HIS A 27 53.16 -7.43 17.71
CA HIS A 27 51.98 -6.60 17.91
C HIS A 27 50.94 -6.83 16.80
N PRO A 28 49.72 -7.29 17.14
CA PRO A 28 48.66 -7.45 16.16
C PRO A 28 48.03 -6.08 15.85
N LYS A 29 47.54 -5.89 14.61
CA LYS A 29 46.97 -4.61 14.15
C LYS A 29 45.75 -4.14 14.94
N ASN A 30 45.03 -5.06 15.58
CA ASN A 30 43.80 -4.81 16.33
C ASN A 30 44.04 -4.62 17.84
N ALA A 31 45.29 -4.65 18.31
CA ALA A 31 45.62 -4.34 19.70
C ALA A 31 46.09 -2.88 19.84
N ASP A 32 45.62 -2.23 20.89
CA ASP A 32 46.00 -0.88 21.30
C ASP A 32 47.22 -0.96 22.23
N GLU A 33 48.38 -0.54 21.72
CA GLU A 33 49.65 -0.58 22.45
C GLU A 33 49.58 0.15 23.79
N SER A 34 48.83 1.25 23.87
CA SER A 34 48.68 2.05 25.09
C SER A 34 48.00 1.26 26.22
N ARG A 35 47.23 0.22 25.89
CA ARG A 35 46.50 -0.64 26.82
C ARG A 35 47.21 -1.95 27.14
N THR A 36 48.34 -2.26 26.51
CA THR A 36 49.06 -3.54 26.71
C THR A 36 49.42 -3.79 28.18
N HIS A 37 49.72 -2.72 28.93
CA HIS A 37 50.03 -2.78 30.36
C HIS A 37 48.85 -3.28 31.23
N LEU A 38 47.64 -3.29 30.68
CA LEU A 38 46.44 -3.81 31.35
C LEU A 38 46.30 -5.33 31.21
N ASN A 39 47.07 -5.97 30.32
CA ASN A 39 47.13 -7.42 30.19
C ASN A 39 47.74 -8.05 31.44
N ARG A 40 47.27 -9.23 31.81
CA ARG A 40 47.66 -9.87 33.08
C ARG A 40 47.85 -11.36 32.93
N GLU A 41 48.95 -11.88 33.46
CA GLU A 41 49.09 -13.31 33.71
C GLU A 41 48.24 -13.67 34.93
N LEU A 42 47.34 -14.65 34.75
CA LEU A 42 46.37 -15.06 35.76
C LEU A 42 46.85 -16.24 36.60
N ILE A 43 47.90 -16.94 36.14
CA ILE A 43 48.56 -18.01 36.87
C ILE A 43 50.08 -17.84 36.76
N GLY A 44 50.79 -18.19 37.83
CA GLY A 44 52.25 -18.16 37.84
C GLY A 44 52.87 -19.39 37.19
N PHE A 45 54.08 -19.24 36.64
CA PHE A 45 54.88 -20.37 36.18
C PHE A 45 55.62 -21.05 37.35
N PRO A 46 55.93 -22.36 37.22
CA PRO A 46 56.84 -23.04 38.15
C PRO A 46 58.22 -22.36 38.22
N GLN A 47 58.93 -22.56 39.32
CA GLN A 47 60.31 -22.06 39.47
C GLN A 47 61.18 -22.57 38.32
N SER A 48 62.00 -21.69 37.72
CA SER A 48 62.83 -21.91 36.51
C SER A 48 62.12 -21.83 35.14
N VAL A 49 60.79 -21.78 35.09
CA VAL A 49 60.03 -21.62 33.84
C VAL A 49 59.75 -20.14 33.59
N LYS A 50 60.18 -19.61 32.44
CA LYS A 50 60.09 -18.17 32.14
C LYS A 50 58.87 -17.79 31.28
N ASN A 51 58.15 -18.80 30.80
CA ASN A 51 57.66 -18.72 29.43
C ASN A 51 56.66 -19.84 29.12
N ARG A 52 55.55 -19.51 28.45
CA ARG A 52 54.50 -20.47 28.05
C ARG A 52 55.04 -21.71 27.34
N THR A 53 55.99 -21.56 26.42
CA THR A 53 56.57 -22.70 25.68
C THR A 53 57.35 -23.62 26.62
N GLU A 54 58.12 -23.04 27.54
CA GLU A 54 58.81 -23.79 28.59
C GLU A 54 57.82 -24.44 29.57
N ALA A 55 56.70 -23.78 29.89
CA ALA A 55 55.67 -24.33 30.77
C ALA A 55 54.99 -25.58 30.19
N ILE A 56 54.72 -25.57 28.87
CA ILE A 56 54.23 -26.76 28.16
C ILE A 56 55.24 -27.91 28.26
N GLN A 57 56.52 -27.61 27.97
CA GLN A 57 57.58 -28.62 27.97
C GLN A 57 57.82 -29.18 29.39
N HIS A 58 57.89 -28.31 30.39
CA HIS A 58 58.02 -28.65 31.80
C HIS A 58 56.89 -29.58 32.26
N ARG A 59 55.63 -29.27 31.92
CA ARG A 59 54.51 -30.14 32.27
C ARG A 59 54.62 -31.52 31.60
N ILE A 60 55.06 -31.56 30.35
CA ILE A 60 55.24 -32.83 29.62
C ILE A 60 56.32 -33.70 30.26
N GLU A 61 57.46 -33.11 30.64
CA GLU A 61 58.59 -33.81 31.26
C GLU A 61 58.26 -34.34 32.65
N ASN A 62 57.48 -33.57 33.42
CA ASN A 62 57.09 -33.91 34.79
C ASN A 62 55.76 -34.69 34.89
N ALA A 63 55.12 -35.02 33.77
CA ALA A 63 53.84 -35.74 33.75
C ALA A 63 53.96 -37.26 33.92
N GLY A 64 55.18 -37.81 34.09
CA GLY A 64 55.39 -39.25 34.19
C GLY A 64 55.09 -40.00 32.88
N ILE A 65 55.19 -39.32 31.74
CA ILE A 65 54.97 -39.92 30.42
C ILE A 65 56.18 -40.77 30.07
N THR A 66 56.02 -42.09 30.14
CA THR A 66 57.11 -43.05 29.87
C THR A 66 57.34 -43.32 28.39
N ARG A 67 56.40 -42.92 27.52
CA ARG A 67 56.47 -43.20 26.08
C ARG A 67 56.98 -42.01 25.31
N LYS A 68 57.78 -42.27 24.29
CA LYS A 68 58.20 -41.27 23.31
C LYS A 68 56.98 -40.57 22.71
N ILE A 69 56.99 -39.25 22.77
CA ILE A 69 55.95 -38.38 22.20
C ILE A 69 56.14 -38.32 20.69
N GLY A 70 55.07 -38.58 19.96
CA GLY A 70 55.10 -38.57 18.49
C GLY A 70 55.28 -37.16 17.94
N LYS A 71 55.91 -37.04 16.76
CA LYS A 71 56.11 -35.74 16.08
C LYS A 71 54.81 -34.95 15.85
N ASN A 72 53.71 -35.66 15.58
CA ASN A 72 52.40 -35.08 15.29
C ASN A 72 51.46 -35.11 16.51
N GLN A 73 51.98 -35.44 17.70
CA GLN A 73 51.16 -35.52 18.90
C GLN A 73 50.89 -34.11 19.41
N VAL A 74 49.62 -33.79 19.67
CA VAL A 74 49.20 -32.48 20.20
C VAL A 74 49.77 -32.30 21.60
N ARG A 75 50.66 -31.31 21.74
CA ARG A 75 51.33 -30.97 23.01
C ARG A 75 50.53 -30.00 23.87
N ALA A 76 49.72 -29.15 23.24
CA ALA A 76 48.93 -28.14 23.92
C ALA A 76 47.59 -27.93 23.22
N ILE A 77 46.59 -27.51 24.01
CA ILE A 77 45.28 -27.05 23.56
C ILE A 77 45.17 -25.60 24.03
N GLY A 78 45.01 -24.68 23.08
CA GLY A 78 44.68 -23.29 23.38
C GLY A 78 43.18 -23.18 23.68
N VAL A 79 42.84 -22.43 24.72
CA VAL A 79 41.46 -22.10 25.08
C VAL A 79 41.30 -20.59 25.03
N MET A 80 40.26 -20.13 24.36
CA MET A 80 39.84 -18.73 24.38
C MET A 80 38.53 -18.62 25.14
N LEU A 81 38.51 -17.76 26.15
CA LEU A 81 37.34 -17.45 26.97
C LEU A 81 36.98 -15.98 26.83
N SER A 82 35.71 -15.68 26.56
CA SER A 82 35.19 -14.32 26.48
C SER A 82 33.65 -14.31 26.55
N ALA A 83 33.02 -13.18 26.24
CA ALA A 83 31.60 -13.02 26.00
C ALA A 83 31.38 -12.00 24.87
N SER A 84 30.12 -11.60 24.63
CA SER A 84 29.81 -10.45 23.76
C SER A 84 30.57 -9.20 24.21
N PRO A 85 30.95 -8.29 23.27
CA PRO A 85 31.61 -7.04 23.60
C PRO A 85 30.88 -6.24 24.70
N ASP A 86 29.55 -6.10 24.58
CA ASP A 86 28.73 -5.36 25.54
C ASP A 86 28.72 -6.00 26.94
N ASP A 87 28.71 -7.33 27.02
CA ASP A 87 28.72 -8.02 28.30
C ASP A 87 30.09 -7.97 28.98
N MET A 88 31.19 -8.12 28.22
CA MET A 88 32.53 -7.96 28.79
C MET A 88 32.77 -6.53 29.26
N LYS A 89 32.32 -5.53 28.49
CA LYS A 89 32.34 -4.13 28.88
C LYS A 89 31.55 -3.91 30.18
N ARG A 90 30.33 -4.44 30.28
CA ARG A 90 29.52 -4.37 31.50
C ARG A 90 30.20 -5.04 32.70
N ILE A 91 30.79 -6.23 32.51
CA ILE A 91 31.51 -6.94 33.57
C ILE A 91 32.72 -6.11 34.05
N GLU A 92 33.41 -5.44 33.14
CA GLU A 92 34.54 -4.56 33.45
C GLU A 92 34.08 -3.29 34.18
N GLU A 93 33.08 -2.58 33.69
CA GLU A 93 32.53 -1.35 34.28
C GLU A 93 31.92 -1.58 35.67
N THR A 94 31.37 -2.77 35.92
CA THR A 94 30.84 -3.16 37.24
C THR A 94 31.93 -3.64 38.20
N GLY A 95 33.20 -3.61 37.81
CA GLY A 95 34.33 -4.02 38.64
C GLY A 95 34.48 -5.55 38.81
N ARG A 96 33.69 -6.34 38.08
CA ARG A 96 33.60 -7.80 38.22
C ARG A 96 34.57 -8.59 37.32
N LEU A 97 35.42 -7.90 36.55
CA LEU A 97 36.36 -8.54 35.64
C LEU A 97 37.37 -9.44 36.38
N ASN A 98 37.80 -9.04 37.58
CA ASN A 98 38.70 -9.85 38.40
C ASN A 98 38.04 -11.16 38.85
N ASP A 99 36.80 -11.08 39.30
CA ASP A 99 36.02 -12.25 39.71
C ASP A 99 35.80 -13.17 38.50
N TRP A 100 35.46 -12.61 37.34
CA TRP A 100 35.29 -13.39 36.11
C TRP A 100 36.57 -14.11 35.69
N CYS A 101 37.73 -13.45 35.84
CA CYS A 101 39.03 -14.07 35.61
C CYS A 101 39.29 -15.23 36.59
N ALA A 102 39.08 -15.01 37.89
CA ALA A 102 39.30 -16.01 38.92
C ALA A 102 38.39 -17.24 38.72
N ASP A 103 37.11 -17.00 38.43
CA ASP A 103 36.12 -18.03 38.18
C ASP A 103 36.40 -18.83 36.91
N SER A 104 36.92 -18.16 35.87
CA SER A 104 37.34 -18.80 34.62
C SER A 104 38.56 -19.70 34.84
N VAL A 105 39.57 -19.24 35.60
CA VAL A 105 40.74 -20.04 35.96
C VAL A 105 40.35 -21.22 36.84
N ASP A 106 39.53 -21.01 37.86
CA ASP A 106 39.00 -22.07 38.74
C ASP A 106 38.28 -23.16 37.93
N TRP A 107 37.41 -22.76 36.99
CA TRP A 107 36.73 -23.71 36.11
C TRP A 107 37.72 -24.49 35.23
N LEU A 108 38.72 -23.83 34.64
CA LEU A 108 39.75 -24.50 33.84
C LEU A 108 40.55 -25.51 34.66
N GLN A 109 40.96 -25.16 35.88
CA GLN A 109 41.70 -26.04 36.78
C GLN A 109 40.87 -27.25 37.20
N LYS A 110 39.59 -27.06 37.55
CA LYS A 110 38.68 -28.15 37.91
C LYS A 110 38.38 -29.07 36.71
N THR A 111 38.27 -28.51 35.52
CA THR A 111 37.88 -29.25 34.31
C THR A 111 39.05 -30.04 33.71
N PHE A 112 40.24 -29.45 33.66
CA PHE A 112 41.39 -30.03 32.96
C PHE A 112 42.50 -30.50 33.89
N GLY A 113 42.43 -30.17 35.19
CA GLY A 113 43.47 -30.40 36.18
C GLY A 113 44.40 -29.20 36.33
N ALA A 114 44.67 -28.79 37.58
CA ALA A 114 45.51 -27.63 37.88
C ALA A 114 46.91 -27.73 37.26
N GLU A 115 47.53 -28.92 37.28
CA GLU A 115 48.84 -29.14 36.65
C GLU A 115 48.81 -29.03 35.11
N ASN A 116 47.66 -29.30 34.49
CA ASN A 116 47.52 -29.26 33.04
C ASN A 116 47.30 -27.84 32.52
N LEU A 117 46.79 -26.92 33.34
CA LEU A 117 46.67 -25.51 33.01
C LEU A 117 48.01 -24.81 33.22
N VAL A 118 48.77 -24.61 32.15
CA VAL A 118 50.17 -24.14 32.22
C VAL A 118 50.34 -22.65 31.90
N SER A 119 49.34 -22.00 31.32
CA SER A 119 49.32 -20.55 31.11
C SER A 119 47.88 -20.06 31.00
N ALA A 120 47.59 -18.89 31.57
CA ALA A 120 46.34 -18.17 31.40
C ALA A 120 46.64 -16.67 31.41
N VAL A 121 46.33 -15.97 30.32
CA VAL A 121 46.64 -14.55 30.15
C VAL A 121 45.39 -13.82 29.72
N LEU A 122 45.04 -12.76 30.47
CA LEU A 122 44.00 -11.82 30.14
C LEU A 122 44.54 -10.77 29.17
N HIS A 123 43.85 -10.58 28.04
CA HIS A 123 44.06 -9.47 27.11
C HIS A 123 42.96 -8.43 27.28
N ARG A 124 43.36 -7.17 27.44
CA ARG A 124 42.51 -5.97 27.61
C ARG A 124 42.89 -4.85 26.64
N ASP A 125 43.80 -5.12 25.73
CA ASP A 125 44.31 -4.23 24.70
C ASP A 125 43.61 -4.43 23.34
N GLU A 126 42.78 -5.46 23.19
CA GLU A 126 41.94 -5.66 22.01
C GLU A 126 40.50 -5.17 22.22
N THR A 127 39.64 -5.33 21.21
CA THR A 127 38.24 -4.85 21.22
C THR A 127 37.42 -5.39 22.39
N THR A 128 37.66 -6.63 22.81
CA THR A 128 36.87 -7.29 23.84
C THR A 128 37.80 -8.04 24.79
N PRO A 129 37.71 -7.81 26.11
CA PRO A 129 38.49 -8.57 27.08
C PRO A 129 38.30 -10.09 26.91
N HIS A 130 39.40 -10.83 26.87
CA HIS A 130 39.38 -12.27 26.70
C HIS A 130 40.59 -12.94 27.33
N ILE A 131 40.47 -14.23 27.68
CA ILE A 131 41.55 -15.02 28.25
C ILE A 131 42.06 -16.00 27.23
N HIS A 132 43.37 -15.98 27.01
CA HIS A 132 44.10 -17.07 26.37
C HIS A 132 44.66 -18.01 27.42
N ALA A 133 44.07 -19.21 27.52
CA ALA A 133 44.55 -20.28 28.37
C ALA A 133 45.20 -21.40 27.56
N THR A 134 46.09 -22.15 28.20
CA THR A 134 46.84 -23.25 27.56
C THR A 134 46.83 -24.47 28.44
N ILE A 135 46.33 -25.57 27.88
CA ILE A 135 46.19 -26.85 28.55
C ILE A 135 47.10 -27.86 27.90
N VAL A 136 47.90 -28.57 28.69
CA VAL A 136 48.62 -29.76 28.24
C VAL A 136 47.70 -30.97 28.42
N PRO A 137 47.34 -31.73 27.36
CA PRO A 137 46.32 -32.76 27.43
C PRO A 137 46.85 -34.07 28.02
N VAL A 138 47.42 -34.03 29.22
CA VAL A 138 47.84 -35.22 29.96
C VAL A 138 46.61 -35.86 30.58
N VAL A 139 46.38 -37.13 30.24
CA VAL A 139 45.29 -37.93 30.79
C VAL A 139 45.83 -39.26 31.32
N THR A 140 45.14 -39.80 32.32
CA THR A 140 45.33 -41.15 32.86
C THR A 140 44.07 -41.97 32.59
N GLY A 141 44.19 -43.31 32.62
CA GLY A 141 43.06 -44.21 32.45
C GLY A 141 42.92 -44.82 31.04
N GLU A 142 42.04 -45.82 30.94
CA GLU A 142 41.83 -46.61 29.72
C GLU A 142 41.58 -45.71 28.51
N ARG A 143 42.20 -46.05 27.37
CA ARG A 143 41.99 -45.33 26.12
C ARG A 143 40.55 -45.50 25.65
N ARG A 144 39.92 -44.44 25.16
CA ARG A 144 38.57 -44.48 24.60
C ARG A 144 38.39 -45.55 23.51
N LYS A 145 39.34 -45.63 22.57
CA LYS A 145 39.33 -46.64 21.49
C LYS A 145 39.49 -48.09 21.98
N ALA A 146 40.07 -48.31 23.16
CA ALA A 146 40.16 -49.66 23.72
C ALA A 146 38.80 -50.19 24.19
N LYS A 147 37.82 -49.31 24.50
CA LYS A 147 36.44 -49.71 24.76
C LYS A 147 35.69 -50.07 23.47
N GLU A 148 35.93 -49.31 22.39
CA GLU A 148 35.37 -49.59 21.06
C GLU A 148 35.92 -50.93 20.50
N GLU A 149 37.23 -51.18 20.60
CA GLU A 149 37.89 -52.41 20.12
C GLU A 149 37.48 -53.68 20.86
N LYS A 150 37.01 -53.59 22.13
CA LYS A 150 36.47 -54.73 22.89
C LYS A 150 35.18 -55.29 22.26
N SER A 151 34.46 -54.50 21.45
CA SER A 151 33.22 -54.93 20.78
C SER A 151 33.45 -55.73 19.48
N THR A 152 34.67 -55.73 18.94
CA THR A 152 35.05 -56.45 17.72
C THR A 152 36.11 -57.50 18.04
N GLU A 153 35.69 -58.65 18.57
CA GLU A 153 36.58 -59.75 18.95
C GLU A 153 36.97 -60.63 17.75
N SER A 154 38.19 -60.47 17.23
CA SER A 154 38.85 -61.52 16.42
C SER A 154 40.35 -61.33 16.13
N LYS A 155 41.09 -60.41 16.77
CA LYS A 155 42.53 -60.23 16.48
C LYS A 155 43.45 -60.35 17.70
N LYS A 156 44.63 -60.96 17.46
CA LYS A 156 45.69 -61.32 18.42
C LYS A 156 45.91 -60.23 19.48
N LYS A 157 45.74 -60.59 20.76
CA LYS A 157 45.87 -59.68 21.91
C LYS A 157 47.36 -59.45 22.23
N TYR A 158 47.94 -58.36 21.72
CA TYR A 158 49.23 -57.85 22.19
C TYR A 158 49.16 -57.47 23.69
N LYS A 159 50.30 -57.55 24.41
CA LYS A 159 50.41 -57.24 25.85
C LYS A 159 49.70 -55.91 26.17
N LYS A 160 48.63 -55.99 26.97
CA LYS A 160 47.81 -54.83 27.32
C LYS A 160 48.65 -53.85 28.13
N LYS A 161 48.65 -52.59 27.68
CA LYS A 161 49.42 -51.48 28.26
C LYS A 161 48.82 -51.15 29.63
N ASN A 162 49.64 -50.67 30.58
CA ASN A 162 49.12 -50.17 31.85
C ASN A 162 48.07 -49.07 31.54
N PRO A 163 46.78 -49.30 31.85
CA PRO A 163 45.73 -48.37 31.51
C PRO A 163 45.87 -47.05 32.27
N ASN A 164 46.56 -47.04 33.42
CA ASN A 164 46.68 -45.88 34.28
C ASN A 164 47.94 -45.04 34.01
N ALA A 165 48.77 -45.43 33.04
CA ALA A 165 49.95 -44.64 32.68
C ALA A 165 49.56 -43.31 32.02
N ALA A 166 50.21 -42.23 32.47
CA ALA A 166 50.02 -40.89 31.91
C ALA A 166 50.39 -40.84 30.43
N ARG A 167 49.59 -40.07 29.66
CA ARG A 167 49.78 -39.90 28.22
C ARG A 167 49.21 -38.58 27.73
N LEU A 168 49.82 -38.02 26.68
CA LEU A 168 49.22 -36.91 25.93
C LEU A 168 48.11 -37.42 25.01
N CYS A 169 46.88 -36.94 25.19
CA CYS A 169 45.77 -37.30 24.32
C CYS A 169 44.74 -36.19 24.22
N ALA A 170 44.92 -35.33 23.21
CA ALA A 170 43.94 -34.29 22.90
C ALA A 170 42.58 -34.87 22.48
N ASP A 171 42.52 -36.07 21.88
CA ASP A 171 41.25 -36.68 21.46
C ASP A 171 40.36 -37.08 22.64
N ASP A 172 40.96 -37.46 23.78
CA ASP A 172 40.21 -37.75 25.01
C ASP A 172 39.77 -36.47 25.73
N VAL A 173 40.54 -35.38 25.61
CA VAL A 173 40.17 -34.07 26.18
C VAL A 173 39.10 -33.40 25.32
N MET A 174 39.20 -33.51 23.99
CA MET A 174 38.31 -32.89 23.00
C MET A 174 37.31 -33.88 22.42
N ALA A 175 36.94 -34.92 23.18
CA ALA A 175 35.88 -35.83 22.80
C ALA A 175 34.55 -35.05 22.67
N ARG A 176 33.71 -35.43 21.70
CA ARG A 176 32.49 -34.67 21.33
C ARG A 176 31.55 -34.46 22.52
N ASP A 177 31.34 -35.48 23.32
CA ASP A 177 30.55 -35.47 24.55
C ASP A 177 31.13 -34.49 25.58
N LYS A 178 32.45 -34.51 25.77
CA LYS A 178 33.12 -33.56 26.67
C LYS A 178 33.05 -32.12 26.18
N LEU A 179 33.24 -31.86 24.88
CA LEU A 179 33.13 -30.51 24.32
C LEU A 179 31.72 -29.93 24.56
N LYS A 180 30.67 -30.76 24.45
CA LYS A 180 29.31 -30.36 24.83
C LYS A 180 29.23 -30.04 26.32
N GLY A 181 29.70 -30.95 27.18
CA GLY A 181 29.70 -30.74 28.63
C GLY A 181 30.52 -29.53 29.09
N TYR A 182 31.58 -29.16 28.38
CA TYR A 182 32.35 -27.94 28.68
C TYR A 182 31.54 -26.68 28.39
N GLN A 183 30.77 -26.64 27.29
CA GLN A 183 29.87 -25.52 27.01
C GLN A 183 28.80 -25.39 28.09
N ASP A 184 28.23 -26.52 28.52
CA ASP A 184 27.19 -26.57 29.55
C ASP A 184 27.72 -26.07 30.91
N SER A 185 28.81 -26.68 31.39
CA SER A 185 29.38 -26.38 32.70
C SER A 185 30.02 -25.00 32.79
N TYR A 186 30.67 -24.51 31.72
CA TYR A 186 31.22 -23.16 31.71
C TYR A 186 30.12 -22.11 31.74
N ALA A 187 29.05 -22.30 30.96
CA ALA A 187 27.89 -21.41 31.00
C ALA A 187 27.24 -21.37 32.39
N GLN A 188 27.05 -22.54 33.03
CA GLN A 188 26.54 -22.62 34.40
C GLN A 188 27.42 -21.82 35.36
N ARG A 189 28.76 -21.95 35.25
CA ARG A 189 29.69 -21.22 36.11
C ARG A 189 29.62 -19.70 35.91
N MET A 190 29.37 -19.26 34.68
CA MET A 190 29.34 -17.86 34.28
C MET A 190 27.97 -17.19 34.42
N GLN A 191 26.94 -17.94 34.84
CA GLN A 191 25.59 -17.42 35.05
C GLN A 191 25.56 -16.25 36.05
N VAL A 192 26.46 -16.25 37.04
CA VAL A 192 26.61 -15.17 38.02
C VAL A 192 26.99 -13.82 37.39
N TYR A 193 27.50 -13.82 36.15
CA TYR A 193 27.81 -12.63 35.37
C TYR A 193 26.69 -12.24 34.39
N GLY A 194 25.57 -12.97 34.40
CA GLY A 194 24.46 -12.79 33.46
C GLY A 194 24.74 -13.38 32.07
N LEU A 195 25.75 -14.25 31.94
CA LEU A 195 26.09 -14.93 30.70
C LEU A 195 25.33 -16.25 30.58
N GLN A 196 24.89 -16.57 29.36
CA GLN A 196 24.15 -17.80 29.06
C GLN A 196 24.92 -18.71 28.12
N ARG A 197 24.48 -19.97 28.06
CA ARG A 197 25.03 -20.98 27.17
C ARG A 197 24.78 -20.62 25.71
N GLY A 198 25.77 -20.81 24.85
CA GLY A 198 25.57 -20.76 23.40
C GLY A 198 24.48 -21.73 22.91
N ILE A 199 23.97 -21.51 21.70
CA ILE A 199 22.87 -22.30 21.14
C ILE A 199 23.28 -23.78 21.00
N GLU A 200 22.52 -24.69 21.62
CA GLU A 200 22.72 -26.12 21.46
C GLU A 200 22.40 -26.56 20.03
N GLY A 201 23.29 -27.36 19.43
CA GLY A 201 23.12 -27.79 18.03
C GLY A 201 23.34 -26.68 17.00
N SER A 202 23.99 -25.57 17.38
CA SER A 202 24.33 -24.49 16.47
C SER A 202 25.04 -25.02 15.22
N LYS A 203 24.56 -24.58 14.05
CA LYS A 203 25.15 -24.87 12.73
C LYS A 203 26.26 -23.88 12.35
N ALA A 204 26.57 -22.92 13.23
CA ALA A 204 27.62 -21.95 12.99
C ALA A 204 28.97 -22.65 12.81
N LYS A 205 29.71 -22.26 11.76
CA LYS A 205 31.08 -22.70 11.54
C LYS A 205 32.01 -21.68 12.17
N HIS A 206 33.04 -22.17 12.86
CA HIS A 206 34.11 -21.29 13.31
C HIS A 206 34.79 -20.66 12.10
N ILE A 207 34.87 -19.34 12.11
CA ILE A 207 35.64 -18.53 11.18
C ILE A 207 36.81 -17.92 11.93
N ASN A 208 37.96 -17.84 11.26
CA ASN A 208 39.13 -17.21 11.86
C ASN A 208 38.94 -15.67 11.88
N THR A 209 39.74 -14.98 12.70
CA THR A 209 39.65 -13.53 12.88
C THR A 209 39.78 -12.74 11.57
N GLN A 210 40.67 -13.15 10.67
CA GLN A 210 40.86 -12.47 9.38
C GLN A 210 39.63 -12.61 8.48
N GLN A 211 39.04 -13.80 8.43
CA GLN A 211 37.82 -14.07 7.68
C GLN A 211 36.64 -13.29 8.28
N TYR A 212 36.52 -13.23 9.61
CA TYR A 212 35.50 -12.43 10.28
C TYR A 212 35.59 -10.96 9.88
N TYR A 213 36.79 -10.35 9.93
CA TYR A 213 36.96 -8.96 9.51
C TYR A 213 36.64 -8.75 8.01
N ARG A 214 36.98 -9.70 7.15
CA ARG A 214 36.62 -9.65 5.72
C ARG A 214 35.10 -9.68 5.52
N GLU A 215 34.40 -10.60 6.19
CA GLU A 215 32.94 -10.70 6.11
C GLU A 215 32.26 -9.45 6.67
N LEU A 216 32.79 -8.90 7.77
CA LEU A 216 32.30 -7.67 8.38
C LEU A 216 32.49 -6.46 7.46
N TYR A 217 33.65 -6.36 6.78
CA TYR A 217 33.91 -5.31 5.80
C TYR A 217 32.89 -5.36 4.65
N VAL A 218 32.72 -6.54 4.03
CA VAL A 218 31.75 -6.70 2.92
C VAL A 218 30.34 -6.37 3.37
N LYS A 219 29.94 -6.83 4.57
CA LYS A 219 28.62 -6.52 5.11
C LYS A 219 28.43 -5.02 5.35
N ASN A 220 29.45 -4.33 5.85
CA ASN A 220 29.38 -2.88 6.06
C ASN A 220 29.28 -2.10 4.74
N GLU A 221 29.97 -2.52 3.68
CA GLU A 221 29.85 -1.87 2.38
C GLU A 221 28.44 -2.07 1.80
N ASN A 222 27.89 -3.28 1.85
CA ASN A 222 26.52 -3.53 1.40
C ASN A 222 25.48 -2.73 2.22
N LEU A 223 25.67 -2.62 3.54
CA LEU A 223 24.77 -1.84 4.39
C LEU A 223 24.84 -0.35 4.10
N LYS A 224 26.01 0.18 3.70
CA LYS A 224 26.14 1.58 3.28
C LYS A 224 25.36 1.84 2.01
N GLU A 225 25.49 0.95 1.02
CA GLU A 225 24.75 1.02 -0.25
C GLU A 225 23.23 0.97 0.00
N GLU A 226 22.76 0.03 0.83
CA GLU A 226 21.33 -0.05 1.19
C GLU A 226 20.82 1.20 1.93
N ILE A 227 21.64 1.82 2.78
CA ILE A 227 21.29 3.07 3.47
C ILE A 227 21.18 4.22 2.46
N GLU A 228 22.06 4.30 1.47
CA GLU A 228 22.04 5.33 0.42
C GLU A 228 20.77 5.21 -0.42
N ASP A 229 20.44 4.00 -0.90
CA ASP A 229 19.22 3.71 -1.64
C ASP A 229 17.94 4.08 -0.85
N LEU A 230 17.90 3.72 0.44
CA LEU A 230 16.77 4.05 1.31
C LEU A 230 16.64 5.57 1.56
N GLN A 231 17.75 6.30 1.58
CA GLN A 231 17.73 7.75 1.70
C GLN A 231 17.17 8.40 0.43
N GLU A 232 17.55 7.92 -0.75
CA GLU A 232 17.02 8.40 -2.02
C GLU A 232 15.51 8.16 -2.13
N GLN A 233 15.04 6.94 -1.82
CA GLN A 233 13.60 6.61 -1.79
C GLN A 233 12.81 7.48 -0.82
N LYS A 234 13.41 7.78 0.35
CA LYS A 234 12.78 8.64 1.35
C LYS A 234 12.62 10.08 0.85
N GLU A 235 13.62 10.66 0.19
CA GLU A 235 13.50 12.01 -0.37
C GLU A 235 12.52 12.04 -1.55
N ALA A 236 12.54 11.03 -2.44
CA ALA A 236 11.55 10.92 -3.52
C ALA A 236 10.11 10.85 -2.98
N THR A 237 9.87 10.01 -1.98
CA THR A 237 8.54 9.90 -1.33
C THR A 237 8.11 11.24 -0.70
N LYS A 238 9.05 11.97 -0.10
CA LYS A 238 8.79 13.26 0.52
C LYS A 238 8.45 14.33 -0.52
N GLU A 239 9.08 14.31 -1.68
CA GLU A 239 8.71 15.17 -2.82
C GLU A 239 7.33 14.83 -3.36
N GLU A 240 7.00 13.55 -3.53
CA GLU A 240 5.66 13.12 -3.95
C GLU A 240 4.57 13.58 -2.96
N VAL A 241 4.82 13.40 -1.66
CA VAL A 241 3.91 13.87 -0.61
C VAL A 241 3.72 15.38 -0.70
N ARG A 242 4.79 16.15 -0.89
CA ARG A 242 4.71 17.60 -1.07
C ARG A 242 3.85 17.97 -2.28
N HIS A 243 4.08 17.32 -3.42
CA HIS A 243 3.28 17.54 -4.63
C HIS A 243 1.79 17.23 -4.41
N VAL A 244 1.45 16.19 -3.66
CA VAL A 244 0.05 15.89 -3.29
C VAL A 244 -0.55 16.97 -2.40
N TYR A 245 0.21 17.53 -1.46
CA TYR A 245 -0.25 18.66 -0.64
C TYR A 245 -0.51 19.91 -1.50
N ASP A 246 0.39 20.24 -2.42
CA ASP A 246 0.23 21.36 -3.33
C ASP A 246 -1.04 21.20 -4.19
N LEU A 247 -1.27 20.01 -4.76
CA LEU A 247 -2.49 19.69 -5.51
C LEU A 247 -3.76 19.80 -4.66
N LYS A 248 -3.70 19.37 -3.40
CA LYS A 248 -4.83 19.46 -2.47
C LYS A 248 -5.19 20.91 -2.17
N ASP A 249 -4.19 21.75 -1.98
CA ASP A 249 -4.38 23.17 -1.70
C ASP A 249 -4.93 23.91 -2.94
N GLU A 250 -4.44 23.60 -4.14
CA GLU A 250 -5.02 24.10 -5.39
C GLU A 250 -6.49 23.67 -5.58
N ALA A 251 -6.81 22.41 -5.29
CA ALA A 251 -8.17 21.89 -5.39
C ALA A 251 -9.10 22.59 -4.39
N ARG A 252 -8.60 22.88 -3.18
CA ARG A 252 -9.32 23.64 -2.15
C ARG A 252 -9.62 25.06 -2.63
N ASP A 253 -8.65 25.76 -3.20
CA ASP A 253 -8.84 27.14 -3.68
C ASP A 253 -9.86 27.20 -4.82
N LYS A 254 -9.81 26.25 -5.75
CA LYS A 254 -10.81 26.11 -6.82
C LYS A 254 -12.21 25.83 -6.26
N PHE A 255 -12.31 24.99 -5.23
CA PHE A 255 -13.57 24.70 -4.57
C PHE A 255 -14.15 25.95 -3.89
N LEU A 256 -13.33 26.72 -3.16
CA LEU A 256 -13.76 27.96 -2.52
C LEU A 256 -14.24 29.00 -3.54
N ALA A 257 -13.50 29.19 -4.64
CA ALA A 257 -13.91 30.09 -5.71
C ALA A 257 -15.24 29.67 -6.36
N MET A 258 -15.46 28.36 -6.52
CA MET A 258 -16.72 27.82 -7.02
C MET A 258 -17.87 28.02 -6.02
N ASP A 259 -17.65 27.80 -4.72
CA ASP A 259 -18.64 28.05 -3.67
C ASP A 259 -19.08 29.52 -3.67
N GLU A 260 -18.14 30.45 -3.76
CA GLU A 260 -18.46 31.89 -3.89
C GLU A 260 -19.24 32.23 -5.17
N TYR A 261 -18.93 31.56 -6.27
CA TYR A 261 -19.66 31.74 -7.53
C TYR A 261 -21.11 31.24 -7.41
N VAL A 262 -21.31 30.04 -6.85
CA VAL A 262 -22.63 29.45 -6.63
C VAL A 262 -23.47 30.33 -5.72
N ARG A 263 -22.92 30.79 -4.58
CA ARG A 263 -23.63 31.72 -3.68
C ARG A 263 -24.06 33.02 -4.37
N ARG A 264 -23.22 33.57 -5.25
CA ARG A 264 -23.60 34.75 -6.05
C ARG A 264 -24.76 34.45 -6.99
N LYS A 265 -24.74 33.29 -7.66
CA LYS A 265 -25.82 32.88 -8.57
C LYS A 265 -27.13 32.61 -7.83
N ASP A 266 -27.09 31.99 -6.66
CA ASP A 266 -28.28 31.78 -5.83
C ASP A 266 -28.90 33.11 -5.40
N ASN A 267 -28.08 34.11 -5.03
CA ASN A 267 -28.56 35.46 -4.72
C ASN A 267 -29.21 36.13 -5.94
N GLU A 268 -28.59 36.03 -7.13
CA GLU A 268 -29.17 36.54 -8.38
C GLU A 268 -30.51 35.87 -8.70
N LEU A 269 -30.60 34.54 -8.55
CA LEU A 269 -31.82 33.78 -8.75
C LEU A 269 -32.93 34.22 -7.80
N SER A 270 -32.63 34.36 -6.51
CA SER A 270 -33.58 34.87 -5.50
C SER A 270 -34.14 36.26 -5.86
N ILE A 271 -33.29 37.16 -6.36
CA ILE A 271 -33.72 38.49 -6.84
C ILE A 271 -34.64 38.35 -8.06
N ILE A 272 -34.29 37.49 -9.02
CA ILE A 272 -35.10 37.26 -10.23
C ILE A 272 -36.43 36.63 -9.87
N GLU A 273 -36.46 35.63 -8.99
CA GLU A 273 -37.68 34.98 -8.50
C GLU A 273 -38.62 36.00 -7.84
N THR A 274 -38.06 36.87 -6.99
CA THR A 274 -38.84 37.94 -6.34
C THR A 274 -39.43 38.90 -7.39
N LYS A 275 -38.65 39.30 -8.40
CA LYS A 275 -39.12 40.16 -9.49
C LYS A 275 -40.20 39.46 -10.32
N LEU A 276 -40.02 38.18 -10.63
CA LEU A 276 -40.98 37.39 -11.36
C LEU A 276 -42.30 37.26 -10.59
N GLN A 277 -42.23 37.07 -9.28
CA GLN A 277 -43.41 37.00 -8.42
C GLN A 277 -44.17 38.33 -8.39
N LYS A 278 -43.46 39.47 -8.30
CA LYS A 278 -44.09 40.81 -8.41
C LYS A 278 -44.75 41.02 -9.77
N ALA A 279 -44.05 40.71 -10.86
CA ALA A 279 -44.59 40.83 -12.21
C ALA A 279 -45.84 39.94 -12.42
N LYS A 280 -45.88 38.75 -11.81
CA LYS A 280 -47.06 37.88 -11.81
C LYS A 280 -48.22 38.45 -10.99
N GLN A 281 -47.95 39.15 -9.88
CA GLN A 281 -48.99 39.83 -9.09
C GLN A 281 -49.55 41.07 -9.80
N GLU A 282 -48.71 41.83 -10.51
CA GLU A 282 -49.14 42.99 -11.30
C GLU A 282 -49.86 42.60 -12.60
N TYR A 283 -49.67 41.37 -13.07
CA TYR A 283 -50.36 40.82 -14.22
C TYR A 283 -51.81 40.43 -13.85
N GLU A 284 -52.75 41.33 -14.11
CA GLU A 284 -54.20 41.16 -13.89
C GLU A 284 -54.93 40.76 -15.19
N PRO A 285 -55.03 39.45 -15.55
CA PRO A 285 -55.80 39.00 -16.71
C PRO A 285 -57.31 39.26 -16.55
N TYR A 286 -57.77 39.46 -15.32
CA TYR A 286 -59.18 39.70 -15.01
C TYR A 286 -59.66 41.08 -15.48
N ARG A 287 -58.80 42.10 -15.50
CA ARG A 287 -59.18 43.45 -15.96
C ARG A 287 -59.62 43.48 -17.42
N ALA A 288 -58.86 42.85 -18.31
CA ALA A 288 -59.21 42.80 -19.73
C ALA A 288 -60.49 41.99 -19.98
N GLN A 289 -60.71 40.93 -19.18
CA GLN A 289 -61.92 40.11 -19.26
C GLN A 289 -63.15 40.84 -18.70
N GLU A 290 -62.98 41.59 -17.61
CA GLU A 290 -64.02 42.45 -17.02
C GLU A 290 -64.41 43.58 -17.98
N GLU A 291 -63.43 44.24 -18.59
CA GLU A 291 -63.68 45.27 -19.62
C GLU A 291 -64.43 44.69 -20.82
N LEU A 292 -64.05 43.49 -21.29
CA LEU A 292 -64.74 42.79 -22.37
C LEU A 292 -66.18 42.40 -21.99
N ASN A 293 -66.38 41.93 -20.76
CA ASN A 293 -67.71 41.59 -20.25
C ASN A 293 -68.60 42.84 -20.15
N LEU A 294 -68.05 43.96 -19.68
CA LEU A 294 -68.76 45.25 -19.62
C LEU A 294 -69.15 45.74 -21.01
N ILE A 295 -68.27 45.60 -22.01
CA ILE A 295 -68.59 45.93 -23.41
C ILE A 295 -69.74 45.08 -23.93
N HIS A 296 -69.76 43.77 -23.62
CA HIS A 296 -70.86 42.89 -24.00
C HIS A 296 -72.19 43.23 -23.31
N GLU A 297 -72.16 43.70 -22.07
CA GLU A 297 -73.37 44.14 -21.34
C GLU A 297 -73.92 45.45 -21.90
N LEU A 298 -73.06 46.45 -22.15
CA LEU A 298 -73.47 47.77 -22.63
C LEU A 298 -73.93 47.75 -24.10
N PHE A 299 -73.33 46.89 -24.92
CA PHE A 299 -73.61 46.81 -26.35
C PHE A 299 -73.93 45.37 -26.77
N PRO A 300 -75.14 44.86 -26.49
CA PRO A 300 -75.50 43.46 -26.76
C PRO A 300 -75.40 43.09 -28.25
N MET A 301 -75.62 44.07 -29.15
CA MET A 301 -75.44 43.87 -30.60
C MET A 301 -73.97 43.64 -30.99
N MET A 302 -73.02 44.16 -30.20
CA MET A 302 -71.59 44.01 -30.48
C MET A 302 -71.13 42.56 -30.33
N LYS A 303 -71.72 41.81 -29.38
CA LYS A 303 -71.49 40.38 -29.21
C LYS A 303 -71.91 39.61 -30.47
N GLU A 304 -73.06 39.95 -31.05
CA GLU A 304 -73.54 39.35 -32.29
C GLU A 304 -72.67 39.75 -33.49
N GLN A 305 -72.28 41.02 -33.58
CA GLN A 305 -71.36 41.50 -34.61
C GLN A 305 -70.00 40.80 -34.56
N LEU A 306 -69.44 40.57 -33.36
CA LEU A 306 -68.17 39.85 -33.19
C LEU A 306 -68.30 38.36 -33.57
N ARG A 307 -69.38 37.70 -33.13
CA ARG A 307 -69.70 36.32 -33.53
C ARG A 307 -69.77 36.20 -35.07
N ILE A 308 -70.44 37.15 -35.70
CA ILE A 308 -70.69 37.14 -37.14
C ILE A 308 -69.45 37.57 -37.93
N ALA A 309 -68.65 38.51 -37.44
CA ALA A 309 -67.37 38.87 -38.01
C ALA A 309 -66.42 37.66 -38.04
N ASP A 310 -66.41 36.85 -36.98
CA ASP A 310 -65.64 35.61 -36.94
C ASP A 310 -66.13 34.59 -37.98
N LEU A 311 -67.44 34.42 -38.12
CA LEU A 311 -68.04 33.61 -39.18
C LEU A 311 -67.60 34.11 -40.57
N TYR A 312 -67.68 35.41 -40.82
CA TYR A 312 -67.33 36.03 -42.10
C TYR A 312 -65.85 35.86 -42.46
N ARG A 313 -64.98 35.98 -41.45
CA ARG A 313 -63.56 35.68 -41.61
C ARG A 313 -63.34 34.21 -41.94
N LYS A 314 -64.03 33.30 -41.24
CA LYS A 314 -63.93 31.85 -41.48
C LYS A 314 -64.40 31.46 -42.87
N ILE A 315 -65.43 32.11 -43.43
CA ILE A 315 -65.88 31.85 -44.81
C ILE A 315 -64.96 32.46 -45.89
N GLY A 316 -63.93 33.21 -45.48
CA GLY A 316 -62.88 33.73 -46.35
C GLY A 316 -62.95 35.22 -46.68
N LEU A 317 -63.81 36.01 -46.02
CA LEU A 317 -63.88 37.45 -46.24
C LEU A 317 -62.74 38.19 -45.54
N ALA A 318 -62.13 39.15 -46.25
CA ALA A 318 -61.14 40.07 -45.68
C ALA A 318 -61.78 41.03 -44.67
N ILE A 319 -60.98 41.54 -43.72
CA ILE A 319 -61.50 42.39 -42.65
C ILE A 319 -62.09 43.71 -43.17
N GLU A 320 -61.54 44.25 -44.27
CA GLU A 320 -62.08 45.44 -44.92
C GLU A 320 -63.47 45.18 -45.51
N SER A 321 -63.69 44.02 -46.14
CA SER A 321 -64.98 43.60 -46.67
C SER A 321 -66.01 43.44 -45.55
N ILE A 322 -65.61 42.87 -44.42
CA ILE A 322 -66.46 42.70 -43.23
C ILE A 322 -66.89 44.05 -42.67
N LYS A 323 -65.97 45.03 -42.59
CA LYS A 323 -66.29 46.41 -42.15
C LYS A 323 -67.35 47.04 -43.04
N LEU A 324 -67.18 46.99 -44.36
CA LEU A 324 -68.14 47.55 -45.32
C LEU A 324 -69.53 46.91 -45.18
N LEU A 325 -69.59 45.61 -44.93
CA LEU A 325 -70.84 44.89 -44.70
C LEU A 325 -71.55 45.37 -43.41
N PHE A 326 -70.82 45.62 -42.32
CA PHE A 326 -71.40 46.18 -41.08
C PHE A 326 -71.81 47.66 -41.19
N GLU A 327 -71.21 48.42 -42.12
CA GLU A 327 -71.66 49.76 -42.50
C GLU A 327 -72.96 49.75 -43.33
N GLY A 328 -73.54 48.57 -43.59
CA GLY A 328 -74.78 48.39 -44.34
C GLY A 328 -74.59 48.40 -45.86
N LYS A 329 -73.34 48.40 -46.36
CA LYS A 329 -73.06 48.34 -47.79
C LYS A 329 -73.24 46.90 -48.29
N SER A 330 -73.77 46.77 -49.51
CA SER A 330 -73.80 45.49 -50.22
C SER A 330 -72.51 45.31 -51.01
N LEU A 331 -71.89 44.14 -50.95
CA LEU A 331 -70.70 43.84 -51.73
C LEU A 331 -71.08 43.02 -52.97
N THR A 332 -70.56 43.40 -54.14
CA THR A 332 -70.82 42.68 -55.39
C THR A 332 -69.52 42.25 -56.07
N THR A 333 -69.42 40.99 -56.50
CA THR A 333 -68.30 40.49 -57.30
C THR A 333 -68.76 39.44 -58.32
N LYS A 334 -68.06 39.34 -59.46
CA LYS A 334 -68.39 38.39 -60.54
C LYS A 334 -68.31 36.93 -60.08
N SER A 335 -67.33 36.61 -59.24
CA SER A 335 -67.24 35.30 -58.61
C SER A 335 -66.47 35.38 -57.30
N PHE A 336 -66.76 34.47 -56.37
CA PHE A 336 -66.04 34.33 -55.12
C PHE A 336 -66.01 32.88 -54.65
N SER A 337 -64.88 32.46 -54.07
CA SER A 337 -64.71 31.15 -53.46
C SER A 337 -65.00 31.23 -51.96
N PHE A 338 -66.18 30.81 -51.56
CA PHE A 338 -66.56 30.75 -50.15
C PHE A 338 -66.10 29.45 -49.52
N PHE A 339 -65.49 29.51 -48.34
CA PHE A 339 -65.23 28.33 -47.54
C PHE A 339 -66.43 28.05 -46.63
N SER A 340 -66.96 26.82 -46.66
CA SER A 340 -67.97 26.35 -45.71
C SER A 340 -67.25 25.78 -44.48
N PRO A 341 -67.33 26.41 -43.30
CA PRO A 341 -66.73 25.86 -42.09
C PRO A 341 -67.44 24.59 -41.60
N GLU A 342 -68.75 24.50 -41.85
CA GLU A 342 -69.57 23.33 -41.48
C GLU A 342 -69.22 22.08 -42.29
N HIS A 343 -68.97 22.24 -43.59
CA HIS A 343 -68.67 21.13 -44.50
C HIS A 343 -67.18 20.99 -44.84
N ASN A 344 -66.33 21.88 -44.30
CA ASN A 344 -64.89 21.96 -44.55
C ASN A 344 -64.52 21.94 -46.05
N GLN A 345 -65.31 22.64 -46.87
CA GLN A 345 -65.21 22.60 -48.34
C GLN A 345 -65.39 23.99 -48.94
N LYS A 346 -64.69 24.27 -50.05
CA LYS A 346 -64.86 25.52 -50.81
C LYS A 346 -65.89 25.35 -51.92
N PHE A 347 -66.74 26.36 -52.08
CA PHE A 347 -67.74 26.46 -53.14
C PHE A 347 -67.60 27.79 -53.87
N MET A 348 -67.66 27.73 -55.20
CA MET A 348 -67.66 28.91 -56.05
C MET A 348 -69.09 29.43 -56.20
N ALA A 349 -69.27 30.72 -55.96
CA ALA A 349 -70.48 31.45 -56.31
C ALA A 349 -70.18 32.42 -57.45
N GLU A 350 -71.10 32.53 -58.40
CA GLU A 350 -71.08 33.49 -59.51
C GLU A 350 -72.10 34.59 -59.24
N ASP A 351 -71.85 35.79 -59.76
CA ASP A 351 -72.66 37.00 -59.57
C ASP A 351 -73.03 37.23 -58.09
N VAL A 352 -72.00 37.26 -57.25
CA VAL A 352 -72.11 37.34 -55.79
C VAL A 352 -72.56 38.73 -55.37
N ARG A 353 -73.68 38.80 -54.64
CA ARG A 353 -74.15 39.98 -53.88
C ARG A 353 -74.29 39.59 -52.42
N LEU A 354 -73.44 40.16 -51.57
CA LEU A 354 -73.46 39.95 -50.12
C LEU A 354 -74.11 41.14 -49.41
N LYS A 355 -75.01 40.85 -48.47
CA LYS A 355 -75.65 41.86 -47.63
C LYS A 355 -75.92 41.31 -46.23
N ILE A 356 -75.65 42.10 -45.19
CA ILE A 356 -76.06 41.78 -43.82
C ILE A 356 -77.50 42.25 -43.64
N GLU A 357 -78.34 41.38 -43.12
CA GLU A 357 -79.70 41.71 -42.71
C GLU A 357 -79.96 41.16 -41.31
N LYS A 358 -80.98 41.70 -40.63
CA LYS A 358 -81.49 41.10 -39.40
C LYS A 358 -82.27 39.84 -39.74
N GLU A 359 -82.22 38.83 -38.88
CA GLU A 359 -83.10 37.67 -39.03
C GLU A 359 -84.56 38.12 -38.89
N PRO A 360 -85.49 37.63 -39.74
CA PRO A 360 -86.90 37.99 -39.66
C PRO A 360 -87.53 37.66 -38.30
N ASP A 361 -87.08 36.55 -37.70
CA ASP A 361 -87.62 36.01 -36.46
C ASP A 361 -86.92 36.57 -35.21
N ASN A 362 -85.75 37.20 -35.38
CA ASN A 362 -84.97 37.76 -34.27
C ASN A 362 -84.17 38.99 -34.70
N PRO A 363 -84.63 40.22 -34.36
CA PRO A 363 -83.95 41.45 -34.76
C PRO A 363 -82.59 41.66 -34.08
N ASN A 364 -82.23 40.82 -33.11
CA ASN A 364 -80.93 40.81 -32.42
C ASN A 364 -79.94 39.79 -33.00
N LYS A 365 -80.31 39.08 -34.07
CA LYS A 365 -79.42 38.22 -34.83
C LYS A 365 -79.23 38.79 -36.22
N LEU A 366 -78.00 38.68 -36.75
CA LEU A 366 -77.74 39.06 -38.12
C LEU A 366 -77.51 37.82 -38.97
N ARG A 367 -77.89 37.90 -40.23
CA ARG A 367 -77.63 36.88 -41.25
C ARG A 367 -76.92 37.52 -42.43
N LEU A 368 -76.04 36.75 -43.06
CA LEU A 368 -75.42 37.14 -44.32
C LEU A 368 -76.20 36.51 -45.45
N ASN A 369 -76.71 37.33 -46.35
CA ASN A 369 -77.37 36.88 -47.55
C ASN A 369 -76.40 36.93 -48.73
N LEU A 370 -76.31 35.82 -49.45
CA LEU A 370 -75.71 35.69 -50.76
C LEU A 370 -76.85 35.61 -51.79
N ASN A 371 -76.98 36.62 -52.64
CA ASN A 371 -78.02 36.68 -53.68
C ASN A 371 -79.43 36.46 -53.11
N GLU A 372 -79.75 37.18 -52.02
CA GLU A 372 -81.04 37.13 -51.31
C GLU A 372 -81.33 35.80 -50.57
N MET A 373 -80.37 34.87 -50.56
CA MET A 373 -80.43 33.61 -49.81
C MET A 373 -79.46 33.61 -48.63
N ASN A 374 -79.83 33.05 -47.48
CA ASN A 374 -78.90 32.91 -46.36
C ASN A 374 -77.67 32.10 -46.78
N ILE A 375 -76.46 32.60 -46.52
CA ILE A 375 -75.22 31.94 -46.96
C ILE A 375 -75.04 30.54 -46.37
N LEU A 376 -75.58 30.29 -45.16
CA LEU A 376 -75.56 28.96 -44.54
C LEU A 376 -76.46 27.99 -45.29
N GLU A 377 -77.65 28.42 -45.71
CA GLU A 377 -78.56 27.63 -46.54
C GLU A 377 -77.95 27.38 -47.91
N TRP A 378 -77.29 28.38 -48.49
CA TRP A 378 -76.57 28.23 -49.76
C TRP A 378 -75.46 27.18 -49.66
N PHE A 379 -74.68 27.16 -48.57
CA PHE A 379 -73.69 26.11 -48.34
C PHE A 379 -74.32 24.73 -48.24
N GLN A 380 -75.45 24.59 -47.52
CA GLN A 380 -76.16 23.31 -47.43
C GLN A 380 -76.66 22.83 -48.80
N GLN A 381 -77.17 23.74 -49.63
CA GLN A 381 -77.60 23.41 -50.99
C GLN A 381 -76.42 22.97 -51.86
N LYS A 382 -75.31 23.72 -51.84
CA LYS A 382 -74.10 23.37 -52.60
C LYS A 382 -73.46 22.08 -52.14
N TYR A 383 -73.50 21.79 -50.85
CA TYR A 383 -73.03 20.52 -50.32
C TYR A 383 -73.92 19.35 -50.75
N LYS A 384 -75.26 19.51 -50.78
CA LYS A 384 -76.18 18.49 -51.32
C LYS A 384 -75.94 18.23 -52.82
N GLU A 385 -75.79 19.28 -53.63
CA GLU A 385 -75.43 19.17 -55.05
C GLU A 385 -74.09 18.44 -55.25
N PHE A 386 -73.10 18.77 -54.43
CA PHE A 386 -71.80 18.12 -54.40
C PHE A 386 -71.91 16.63 -54.04
N GLN A 387 -72.69 16.28 -53.01
CA GLN A 387 -72.94 14.88 -52.63
C GLN A 387 -73.67 14.10 -53.74
N GLN A 388 -74.68 14.70 -54.38
CA GLN A 388 -75.38 14.07 -55.51
C GLN A 388 -74.45 13.82 -56.70
N ARG A 389 -73.53 14.73 -57.00
CA ARG A 389 -72.51 14.54 -58.04
C ARG A 389 -71.54 13.41 -57.71
N ILE A 390 -71.14 13.27 -56.44
CA ILE A 390 -70.31 12.16 -55.98
C ILE A 390 -71.06 10.82 -56.11
N VAL A 391 -72.32 10.75 -55.64
CA VAL A 391 -73.15 9.53 -55.72
C VAL A 391 -73.45 9.13 -57.17
N SER A 392 -73.62 10.10 -58.09
CA SER A 392 -73.84 9.84 -59.53
C SER A 392 -72.59 9.32 -60.24
N ASN A 393 -71.41 9.83 -59.87
CA ASN A 393 -70.12 9.35 -60.39
C ASN A 393 -69.71 7.96 -59.85
N THR A 394 -70.30 7.50 -58.74
CA THR A 394 -70.00 6.17 -58.16
C THR A 394 -70.81 5.03 -58.83
N ARG A 395 -71.87 5.35 -59.59
CA ARG A 395 -72.70 4.37 -60.32
C ARG A 395 -72.25 4.08 -61.77
N GLN A 396 -71.18 4.71 -62.27
CA GLN A 396 -70.64 4.52 -63.62
C GLN A 396 -69.21 3.95 -63.66
N VAL A 397 -68.87 3.02 -62.76
CA VAL A 397 -67.67 2.18 -62.90
C VAL A 397 -68.08 0.70 -62.89
N PRO A 398 -68.03 -0.01 -64.04
CA PRO A 398 -68.24 -1.45 -64.09
C PRO A 398 -67.04 -2.20 -63.51
N LEU A 399 -67.32 -3.19 -62.66
CA LEU A 399 -66.36 -4.22 -62.24
C LEU A 399 -65.76 -4.94 -63.46
N LYS A 400 -64.45 -4.82 -63.65
CA LYS A 400 -63.66 -5.82 -64.40
C LYS A 400 -62.66 -6.48 -63.46
N ASN A 401 -62.98 -7.74 -63.14
CA ASN A 401 -62.12 -8.71 -62.48
C ASN A 401 -60.93 -9.14 -63.36
N LYS A 402 -59.92 -9.72 -62.67
CA LYS A 402 -58.74 -10.50 -63.10
C LYS A 402 -57.43 -9.69 -63.16
N GLY A 403 -56.37 -10.04 -62.45
CA GLY A 403 -56.10 -11.29 -61.74
C GLY A 403 -54.89 -11.19 -60.80
N PHE A 404 -54.84 -12.18 -59.91
CA PHE A 404 -53.79 -12.47 -58.94
C PHE A 404 -52.56 -13.12 -59.61
N ARG A 405 -51.35 -12.73 -59.20
CA ARG A 405 -50.20 -13.58 -58.81
C ARG A 405 -49.00 -12.66 -58.49
N LEU A 406 -48.52 -12.71 -57.25
CA LEU A 406 -47.29 -13.38 -56.79
C LEU A 406 -46.03 -12.63 -57.21
#